data_AF-A0A370DQZ6-F1
#
_entry.id   AF-A0A370DQZ6-F1
#
_cell.length_a   1.000
_cell.length_b   1.000
_cell.length_c   1.000
_cell.angle_alpha   90.00
_cell.angle_beta   90.00
_cell.angle_gamma   90.00
#
_symmetry.space_group_name_H-M   'P 1'
#
loop_
_entity.id
_entity.type
_entity.pdbx_description
1 polymer ?
#
loop_
_entity_poly.entity_id
_entity_poly.type
_entity_poly.pdbx_seq_one_letter_code
_entity_poly.pdbx_strand_id
1 'polypeptide(L)'
;MALKPIIKSRFLPIRSSCWLKSQLLNRHEITSTDLPLTQENIPYWITLNRWCEENLSSSAYNQIHHAWRNKRNHAKRKAVLYLLSPEGMSLLQAVYIHEDKHQLDTEMLILKAGIDMVGINVVERMLNRLAVNNLHLDSSLQGV
;
A
#
# COMPACT_ATOMS: atom_id res chain seq x y z
N MET A 1 29.05 16.38 2.09
CA MET A 1 28.89 14.91 2.07
C MET A 1 27.77 14.56 1.09
N ALA A 2 28.10 13.94 -0.04
CA ALA A 2 27.10 13.58 -1.05
C ALA A 2 26.35 12.30 -0.62
N LEU A 3 25.02 12.38 -0.59
CA LEU A 3 24.16 11.20 -0.47
C LEU A 3 24.46 10.29 -1.68
N LYS A 4 25.12 9.15 -1.43
CA LYS A 4 25.28 8.10 -2.44
C LYS A 4 23.91 7.78 -3.05
N PRO A 5 23.82 7.51 -4.36
CA PRO A 5 22.56 7.12 -4.98
C PRO A 5 22.04 5.88 -4.23
N ILE A 6 20.79 5.95 -3.77
CA ILE A 6 20.06 4.84 -3.17
C ILE A 6 19.90 3.76 -4.26
N ILE A 7 20.94 2.93 -4.33
CA ILE A 7 21.08 1.56 -4.80
C ILE A 7 20.15 1.11 -5.92
N LYS A 8 20.82 0.65 -6.99
CA LYS A 8 20.39 -0.19 -8.13
C LYS A 8 19.74 -1.51 -7.71
N SER A 9 18.75 -1.49 -6.83
CA SER A 9 17.93 -2.67 -6.55
C SER A 9 16.76 -2.68 -7.53
N ARG A 10 16.65 -3.75 -8.34
CA ARG A 10 15.45 -4.03 -9.16
C ARG A 10 14.19 -4.26 -8.30
N PHE A 11 14.29 -4.13 -6.97
CA PHE A 11 13.23 -4.39 -6.01
C PHE A 11 12.81 -3.09 -5.30
N LEU A 12 11.51 -2.86 -5.24
CA LEU A 12 10.94 -1.76 -4.46
C LEU A 12 11.22 -1.99 -2.97
N PRO A 13 11.63 -0.95 -2.21
CA PRO A 13 11.92 -1.09 -0.79
C PRO A 13 10.73 -1.54 0.07
N ILE A 14 11.01 -2.29 1.13
CA ILE A 14 10.03 -2.79 2.09
C ILE A 14 9.64 -1.67 3.06
N ARG A 15 8.40 -1.18 2.98
CA ARG A 15 7.94 0.00 3.74
C ARG A 15 7.08 -0.36 4.96
N SER A 16 7.45 -1.38 5.72
CA SER A 16 6.72 -1.77 6.93
C SER A 16 7.65 -2.39 7.97
N SER A 17 7.98 -1.62 9.01
CA SER A 17 8.89 -2.05 10.07
C SER A 17 8.34 -3.27 10.83
N CYS A 18 7.06 -3.25 11.21
CA CYS A 18 6.44 -4.35 11.96
C CYS A 18 6.42 -5.65 11.14
N TRP A 19 6.09 -5.55 9.85
CA TRP A 19 6.06 -6.74 8.99
C TRP A 19 7.46 -7.29 8.77
N LEU A 20 8.44 -6.43 8.46
CA LEU A 20 9.81 -6.85 8.23
C LEU A 20 10.40 -7.48 9.50
N LYS A 21 10.22 -6.83 10.66
CA LYS A 21 10.60 -7.39 11.97
C LYS A 21 9.97 -8.77 12.20
N SER A 22 8.67 -8.93 11.95
CA SER A 22 8.02 -10.23 12.09
C SER A 22 8.59 -11.31 11.16
N GLN A 23 8.96 -10.97 9.90
CA GLN A 23 9.63 -11.93 9.02
C GLN A 23 10.99 -12.37 9.59
N LEU A 24 11.79 -11.42 10.07
CA LEU A 24 13.11 -11.69 10.63
C LEU A 24 13.04 -12.56 11.88
N LEU A 25 12.16 -12.21 12.82
CA LEU A 25 12.01 -12.94 14.08
C LEU A 25 11.43 -14.35 13.87
N ASN A 26 10.40 -14.49 13.04
CA ASN A 26 9.61 -15.73 12.98
C ASN A 26 10.05 -16.71 11.89
N ARG A 27 10.73 -16.26 10.84
CA ARG A 27 11.13 -17.11 9.71
C ARG A 27 12.64 -17.27 9.54
N HIS A 28 13.41 -16.34 10.09
CA HIS A 28 14.87 -16.36 10.02
C HIS A 28 15.51 -16.51 11.40
N GLU A 29 14.70 -16.73 12.44
CA GLU A 29 15.13 -16.99 13.83
C GLU A 29 16.12 -15.95 14.38
N ILE A 30 16.05 -14.73 13.86
CA ILE A 30 16.88 -13.61 14.32
C ILE A 30 16.34 -13.16 15.66
N THR A 31 17.21 -12.96 16.65
CA THR A 31 16.76 -12.48 17.96
C THR A 31 16.48 -10.99 17.92
N SER A 32 15.59 -10.52 18.79
CA SER A 32 15.24 -9.09 18.82
C SER A 32 16.43 -8.18 19.16
N THR A 33 17.44 -8.72 19.84
CA THR A 33 18.69 -8.07 20.22
C THR A 33 19.66 -7.89 19.07
N ASP A 34 19.54 -8.71 18.02
CA ASP A 34 20.40 -8.62 16.82
C ASP A 34 19.90 -7.57 15.82
N LEU A 35 18.68 -7.04 16.04
CA LEU A 35 18.08 -6.05 15.15
C LEU A 35 18.63 -4.65 15.44
N PRO A 36 18.81 -3.82 14.40
CA PRO A 36 19.32 -2.47 14.57
C PRO A 36 18.36 -1.62 15.40
N LEU A 37 18.90 -0.70 16.18
CA LEU A 37 18.08 0.27 16.91
C LEU A 37 17.46 1.30 15.96
N THR A 38 16.37 1.92 16.41
CA THR A 38 15.77 3.06 15.70
C THR A 38 16.76 4.22 15.65
N GLN A 39 16.91 4.83 14.47
CA GLN A 39 17.74 6.01 14.28
C GLN A 39 16.85 7.25 14.22
N GLU A 40 17.28 8.35 14.83
CA GLU A 40 16.56 9.62 14.75
C GLU A 40 16.41 10.07 13.29
N ASN A 41 15.22 10.57 12.94
CA ASN A 41 14.89 11.09 11.61
C ASN A 41 14.98 10.09 10.43
N ILE A 42 15.21 8.79 10.70
CA ILE A 42 15.21 7.74 9.68
C ILE A 42 14.07 6.77 9.98
N PRO A 43 13.08 6.63 9.07
CA PRO A 43 12.05 5.62 9.21
C PRO A 43 12.64 4.23 9.45
N TYR A 44 12.24 3.58 10.54
CA TYR A 44 12.88 2.34 10.99
C TYR A 44 12.89 1.21 9.94
N TRP A 45 11.91 1.18 9.03
CA TRP A 45 11.90 0.21 7.92
C TRP A 45 13.11 0.37 7.00
N ILE A 46 13.66 1.59 6.84
CA ILE A 46 14.87 1.84 6.05
C ILE A 46 16.06 1.19 6.73
N THR A 47 16.20 1.41 8.03
CA THR A 47 17.27 0.82 8.86
C THR A 47 17.21 -0.71 8.81
N LEU A 48 16.02 -1.29 9.00
CA LEU A 48 15.83 -2.73 8.91
C LEU A 48 16.12 -3.27 7.51
N ASN A 49 15.64 -2.59 6.45
CA ASN A 49 15.84 -3.08 5.08
C ASN A 49 17.32 -3.05 4.68
N ARG A 50 18.09 -2.04 5.11
CA ARG A 50 19.54 -1.99 4.92
C ARG A 50 20.23 -3.10 5.71
N TRP A 51 19.85 -3.28 6.97
CA TRP A 51 20.40 -4.36 7.79
C TRP A 51 20.17 -5.74 7.13
N CYS A 52 18.99 -5.98 6.55
CA CYS A 52 18.70 -7.21 5.81
C CYS A 52 19.62 -7.39 4.60
N GLU A 53 19.93 -6.32 3.87
CA GLU A 53 20.80 -6.36 2.69
C GLU A 53 22.26 -6.67 3.07
N GLU A 54 22.70 -6.20 4.23
CA GLU A 54 24.07 -6.36 4.73
C GLU A 54 24.30 -7.69 5.47
N ASN A 55 23.29 -8.21 6.18
CA ASN A 55 23.47 -9.32 7.12
C ASN A 55 22.84 -10.64 6.67
N LEU A 56 21.94 -10.62 5.67
CA LEU A 56 21.32 -11.86 5.17
C LEU A 56 22.05 -12.35 3.92
N SER A 57 22.00 -13.66 3.70
CA SER A 57 22.38 -14.21 2.40
C SER A 57 21.48 -13.65 1.30
N SER A 58 22.02 -13.49 0.08
CA SER A 58 21.26 -13.00 -1.07
C SER A 58 19.97 -13.80 -1.31
N SER A 59 19.98 -15.11 -1.02
CA SER A 59 18.80 -15.97 -1.10
C SER A 59 17.74 -15.57 -0.07
N ALA A 60 18.11 -15.46 1.21
CA ALA A 60 17.19 -15.06 2.27
C ALA A 60 16.63 -13.64 2.06
N TYR A 61 17.48 -12.69 1.68
CA TYR A 61 17.05 -11.33 1.34
C TYR A 61 16.03 -11.30 0.19
N ASN A 62 16.28 -12.06 -0.87
CA ASN A 62 15.37 -12.17 -2.01
C ASN A 62 14.03 -12.82 -1.63
N GLN A 63 14.03 -13.82 -0.75
CA GLN A 63 12.80 -14.44 -0.26
C GLN A 63 11.93 -13.45 0.53
N ILE A 64 12.53 -12.65 1.41
CA ILE A 64 11.82 -11.60 2.16
C ILE A 64 11.22 -10.57 1.19
N HIS A 65 12.00 -10.11 0.20
CA HIS A 65 11.52 -9.17 -0.82
C HIS A 65 10.38 -9.74 -1.65
N HIS A 66 10.47 -11.01 -2.05
CA HIS A 66 9.41 -11.68 -2.79
C HIS A 66 8.13 -11.82 -1.95
N ALA A 67 8.26 -12.24 -0.69
CA ALA A 67 7.14 -12.31 0.26
C ALA A 67 6.48 -10.94 0.48
N TRP A 68 7.28 -9.87 0.58
CA TRP A 68 6.79 -8.50 0.67
C TRP A 68 5.99 -8.09 -0.56
N ARG A 69 6.55 -8.35 -1.75
CA ARG A 69 5.87 -8.05 -3.03
C ARG A 69 4.54 -8.77 -3.13
N ASN A 70 4.49 -10.05 -2.75
CA ASN A 70 3.26 -10.83 -2.75
C ASN A 70 2.24 -10.28 -1.75
N LYS A 71 2.67 -9.95 -0.52
CA LYS A 71 1.80 -9.30 0.47
C LYS A 71 1.24 -7.98 -0.06
N ARG A 72 2.08 -7.12 -0.65
CA ARG A 72 1.65 -5.85 -1.25
C ARG A 72 0.66 -6.07 -2.38
N ASN A 73 0.93 -7.00 -3.28
CA ASN A 73 0.05 -7.29 -4.41
C ASN A 73 -1.30 -7.84 -3.93
N HIS A 74 -1.29 -8.72 -2.93
CA HIS A 74 -2.51 -9.23 -2.31
C HIS A 74 -3.31 -8.10 -1.64
N ALA A 75 -2.64 -7.25 -0.85
CA ALA A 75 -3.28 -6.11 -0.21
C ALA A 75 -3.87 -5.12 -1.23
N LYS A 76 -3.15 -4.84 -2.33
CA LYS A 76 -3.65 -4.04 -3.46
C LYS A 76 -4.89 -4.64 -4.08
N ARG A 77 -4.89 -5.95 -4.37
CA ARG A 77 -6.06 -6.64 -4.92
C ARG A 77 -7.26 -6.54 -3.98
N LYS A 78 -7.04 -6.76 -2.69
CA LYS A 78 -8.10 -6.63 -1.67
C LYS A 78 -8.64 -5.21 -1.59
N ALA A 79 -7.77 -4.20 -1.60
CA ALA A 79 -8.17 -2.79 -1.62
C ALA A 79 -8.98 -2.47 -2.89
N VAL A 80 -8.51 -2.90 -4.07
CA VAL A 80 -9.26 -2.75 -5.33
C VAL A 80 -10.65 -3.39 -5.24
N LEU A 81 -10.75 -4.63 -4.74
CA LEU A 81 -12.04 -5.30 -4.61
C LEU A 81 -12.98 -4.58 -3.66
N TYR A 82 -12.47 -4.04 -2.55
CA TYR A 82 -13.27 -3.23 -1.64
C TYR A 82 -13.72 -1.92 -2.31
N LEU A 83 -12.83 -1.21 -3.00
CA LEU A 83 -13.18 0.02 -3.73
C LEU A 83 -14.23 -0.22 -4.81
N LEU A 84 -14.31 -1.43 -5.37
CA LEU A 84 -15.33 -1.83 -6.34
C LEU A 84 -16.62 -2.36 -5.70
N SER A 85 -16.66 -2.57 -4.38
CA SER A 85 -17.89 -2.99 -3.71
C SER A 85 -18.87 -1.81 -3.60
N PRO A 86 -20.18 -2.07 -3.46
CA PRO A 86 -21.18 -1.01 -3.26
C PRO A 86 -20.85 -0.08 -2.08
N GLU A 87 -20.32 -0.63 -0.99
CA GLU A 87 -19.89 0.12 0.20
C GLU A 87 -18.69 1.00 -0.10
N GLY A 88 -17.65 0.46 -0.73
CA GLY A 88 -16.46 1.23 -1.11
C GLY A 88 -16.77 2.31 -2.13
N MET A 89 -17.67 2.05 -3.08
CA MET A 89 -18.15 3.04 -4.05
C MET A 89 -18.98 4.14 -3.42
N SER A 90 -19.88 3.80 -2.48
CA SER A 90 -20.67 4.79 -1.74
C SER A 90 -19.76 5.69 -0.90
N LEU A 91 -18.73 5.12 -0.28
CA LEU A 91 -17.73 5.86 0.48
C LEU A 91 -16.86 6.75 -0.43
N LEU A 92 -16.44 6.26 -1.60
CA LEU A 92 -15.75 7.07 -2.61
C LEU A 92 -16.59 8.25 -3.09
N GLN A 93 -17.88 8.02 -3.35
CA GLN A 93 -18.81 9.09 -3.74
C GLN A 93 -18.98 10.11 -2.63
N ALA A 94 -19.18 9.67 -1.37
CA ALA A 94 -19.27 10.58 -0.23
C ALA A 94 -18.01 11.47 -0.09
N VAL A 95 -16.83 10.90 -0.29
CA VAL A 95 -15.54 11.63 -0.25
C VAL A 95 -15.37 12.59 -1.43
N TYR A 96 -15.85 12.25 -2.62
CA TYR A 96 -15.75 13.11 -3.81
C TYR A 96 -16.84 14.19 -3.88
N ILE A 97 -18.01 13.95 -3.27
CA ILE A 97 -19.17 14.86 -3.31
C ILE A 97 -19.13 15.86 -2.14
N HIS A 98 -18.60 15.48 -0.97
CA HIS A 98 -18.47 16.40 0.16
C HIS A 98 -17.09 17.09 0.17
N GLU A 99 -17.07 18.38 -0.17
CA GLU A 99 -15.89 19.25 -0.06
C GLU A 99 -15.45 19.54 1.39
N ASP A 100 -16.25 19.13 2.39
CA ASP A 100 -16.03 19.50 3.78
C ASP A 100 -15.07 18.52 4.50
N LYS A 101 -13.80 18.90 4.56
CA LYS A 101 -12.64 18.09 4.95
C LYS A 101 -12.53 17.79 6.47
N HIS A 102 -13.54 18.16 7.27
CA HIS A 102 -13.39 18.24 8.73
C HIS A 102 -14.12 17.15 9.54
N GLN A 103 -14.89 16.27 8.92
CA GLN A 103 -15.41 15.05 9.56
C GLN A 103 -14.79 13.81 8.90
N LEU A 104 -13.55 13.51 9.30
CA LEU A 104 -12.79 12.37 8.79
C LEU A 104 -12.97 11.16 9.73
N ASP A 105 -13.98 10.34 9.45
CA ASP A 105 -14.18 9.06 10.12
C ASP A 105 -13.09 8.02 9.76
N THR A 106 -12.98 6.98 10.58
CA THR A 106 -12.04 5.84 10.41
C THR A 106 -12.16 5.20 9.02
N GLU A 107 -13.36 5.16 8.46
CA GLU A 107 -13.65 4.59 7.13
C GLU A 107 -12.98 5.41 6.01
N MET A 108 -12.96 6.74 6.14
CA MET A 108 -12.32 7.64 5.18
C MET A 108 -10.79 7.56 5.25
N LEU A 109 -10.21 7.28 6.42
CA LEU A 109 -8.79 6.94 6.57
C LEU A 109 -8.44 5.59 5.92
N ILE A 110 -9.32 4.58 6.06
CA ILE A 110 -9.18 3.28 5.38
C ILE A 110 -9.26 3.47 3.87
N LEU A 111 -10.18 4.31 3.39
CA LEU A 111 -10.34 4.63 1.98
C LEU A 111 -9.12 5.35 1.41
N LYS A 112 -8.62 6.39 2.09
CA LYS A 112 -7.41 7.12 1.70
C LYS A 112 -6.18 6.21 1.65
N ALA A 113 -6.02 5.34 2.66
CA ALA A 113 -4.96 4.33 2.65
C ALA A 113 -5.12 3.30 1.52
N GLY A 114 -6.35 2.92 1.18
CA GLY A 114 -6.68 2.08 0.03
C GLY A 114 -6.32 2.74 -1.30
N ILE A 115 -6.70 4.01 -1.49
CA ILE A 115 -6.40 4.83 -2.66
C ILE A 115 -4.89 5.02 -2.82
N ASP A 116 -4.17 5.38 -1.75
CA ASP A 116 -2.71 5.52 -1.75
C ASP A 116 -2.00 4.21 -2.11
N MET A 117 -2.58 3.07 -1.68
CA MET A 117 -1.99 1.76 -1.98
C MET A 117 -2.23 1.31 -3.42
N VAL A 118 -3.38 1.67 -4.01
CA VAL A 118 -3.76 1.33 -5.39
C VAL A 118 -3.18 2.31 -6.41
N GLY A 119 -3.04 3.58 -6.02
CA GLY A 119 -2.60 4.71 -6.84
C GLY A 119 -3.79 5.49 -7.39
N ILE A 120 -3.76 6.82 -7.21
CA ILE A 120 -4.88 7.71 -7.56
C ILE A 120 -5.30 7.60 -9.03
N ASN A 121 -4.34 7.46 -9.96
CA ASN A 121 -4.61 7.27 -11.40
C ASN A 121 -5.36 5.96 -11.73
N VAL A 122 -5.28 4.95 -10.86
CA VAL A 122 -6.06 3.71 -11.02
C VAL A 122 -7.48 3.94 -10.50
N VAL A 123 -7.62 4.62 -9.37
CA VAL A 123 -8.92 4.98 -8.77
C VAL A 123 -9.71 5.92 -9.69
N GLU A 124 -9.09 6.97 -10.23
CA GLU A 124 -9.72 7.87 -11.21
C GLU A 124 -10.20 7.14 -12.46
N ARG A 125 -9.41 6.20 -12.99
CA ARG A 125 -9.84 5.35 -14.12
C ARG A 125 -11.02 4.45 -13.78
N MET A 126 -11.12 3.99 -12.53
CA MET A 126 -12.24 3.17 -12.07
C MET A 126 -13.50 4.02 -11.89
N LEU A 127 -13.38 5.20 -11.29
CA LEU A 127 -14.48 6.16 -11.14
C LEU A 127 -15.01 6.63 -12.51
N ASN A 128 -14.12 6.97 -13.44
CA ASN A 128 -14.52 7.38 -14.79
C ASN A 128 -15.28 6.28 -15.54
N ARG A 129 -14.90 5.01 -15.37
CA ARG A 129 -15.65 3.88 -15.96
C ARG A 129 -17.05 3.73 -15.36
N LEU A 130 -17.21 4.02 -14.08
CA LEU A 130 -18.49 3.92 -13.38
C LEU A 130 -19.41 5.10 -13.72
N ALA A 131 -18.86 6.31 -13.83
CA ALA A 131 -19.60 7.47 -14.34
C ALA A 131 -20.12 7.23 -15.77
N VAL A 132 -19.29 6.65 -16.64
CA VAL A 132 -19.68 6.28 -18.02
C VAL A 132 -20.73 5.16 -18.03
N ASN A 133 -20.63 4.16 -17.14
CA ASN A 133 -21.63 3.10 -17.05
C ASN A 133 -22.98 3.59 -16.50
N ASN A 134 -22.98 4.54 -15.56
CA ASN A 134 -24.21 5.14 -15.04
C ASN A 134 -24.89 6.08 -16.06
N LEU A 135 -24.12 6.77 -16.91
CA LEU A 135 -24.65 7.53 -18.05
C LEU A 135 -25.38 6.63 -19.07
N HIS A 136 -24.92 5.38 -19.25
CA HIS A 136 -25.58 4.43 -20.13
C HIS A 136 -26.87 3.84 -19.54
N LEU A 137 -26.95 3.67 -18.21
CA LEU A 137 -28.15 3.17 -17.53
C LEU A 137 -29.32 4.16 -17.59
N ASP A 138 -29.07 5.47 -17.48
CA ASP A 138 -30.11 6.50 -17.63
C ASP A 138 -30.66 6.58 -19.07
N SER A 139 -29.81 6.34 -20.08
CA SER A 139 -30.26 6.32 -21.48
C SER A 139 -31.14 5.12 -21.84
N SER A 140 -31.06 4.01 -21.10
CA SER A 140 -31.91 2.83 -21.28
C SER A 140 -33.25 2.89 -20.54
N LEU A 141 -33.41 3.82 -19.59
CA LEU A 141 -34.66 4.01 -18.83
C LEU A 141 -35.56 5.12 -19.39
N GLN A 142 -35.10 5.91 -20.37
CA GLN A 142 -35.90 6.92 -21.06
C GLN A 142 -36.59 6.40 -22.35
N GLY A 143 -36.57 5.08 -22.57
CA GLY A 143 -37.06 4.44 -23.80
C GLY A 143 -38.12 3.35 -23.60
N VAL A 144 -38.93 3.43 -22.52
CA VAL A 144 -40.16 2.64 -22.35
C VAL A 144 -41.31 3.58 -21.97
#